data_AF-A0A2D5TTZ0-F1
#
_entry.id   AF-A0A2D5TTZ0-F1
#
_cell.length_a   1.000
_cell.length_b   1.000
_cell.length_c   1.000
_cell.angle_alpha   90.00
_cell.angle_beta   90.00
_cell.angle_gamma   90.00
#
_symmetry.space_group_name_H-M   'P 1'
#
loop_
_entity.id
_entity.type
_entity.pdbx_description
1 polymer ?
#
loop_
_entity_poly.entity_id
_entity_poly.type
_entity_poly.pdbx_seq_one_letter_code
_entity_poly.pdbx_strand_id
1 'polypeptide(L)'
;MSEEEVAEALELEEELEEVPDNFVDQMASRIGIILQREMDPTVGATEVTKYIYETTFPSKVNYFLDAMEMLHESHTTDKYAALAWSGMVSAAAHNKDYDTYMHTMLDKMIQSYYGMEKPDVELKDRKFSAFTTIIAKTFIKMVELNPKLTDTAAELYSHVVRKEMELDAQAQKDEDEGGITLPNMAKLYDDVIDYLSTRSEFKAKSLGEENPYEHVAQLKERMSQSRRYVVQDVMNQRALEKKKQLELELENQLASAEELILAQEPYVEGLALFIHEKRYNYKFLAVEKIRMTLQLIGSILGAVYFLIGYMDIWGLDWIEGIFVCLAMIIFTRLAGGRSRFKSFYPIDVSKELEQFSTQFINVFRNMSMEQMEHFLVRQIKLDRNRNYLSMIPEYVKYLFAIMPDRKNMVITMDELSELVENAEIEIAKAVRGQV
;
A
#
# COMPACT_ATOMS: atom_id res chain seq x y z
N MET A 1 -0.88 29.99 -33.09
CA MET A 1 -1.39 28.66 -32.79
C MET A 1 -0.58 28.11 -31.63
N SER A 2 -1.25 27.66 -30.57
CA SER A 2 -0.59 26.93 -29.48
C SER A 2 -0.10 25.56 -30.02
N GLU A 3 0.86 24.94 -29.34
CA GLU A 3 1.30 23.57 -29.67
C GLU A 3 0.12 22.57 -29.64
N GLU A 4 -0.89 22.86 -28.83
CA GLU A 4 -2.14 22.11 -28.68
C GLU A 4 -3.04 22.24 -29.93
N GLU A 5 -3.19 23.45 -30.49
CA GLU A 5 -3.94 23.67 -31.74
C GLU A 5 -3.24 23.05 -32.97
N VAL A 6 -1.91 22.89 -32.93
CA VAL A 6 -1.14 22.22 -33.99
C VAL A 6 -1.28 20.70 -33.88
N ALA A 7 -1.30 20.15 -32.66
CA ALA A 7 -1.54 18.74 -32.43
C ALA A 7 -2.97 18.32 -32.83
N GLU A 8 -3.97 19.13 -32.45
CA GLU A 8 -5.38 18.89 -32.81
C GLU A 8 -5.62 19.01 -34.33
N ALA A 9 -4.92 19.94 -35.00
CA ALA A 9 -4.97 20.06 -36.47
C ALA A 9 -4.26 18.91 -37.19
N LEU A 10 -3.17 18.36 -36.63
CA LEU A 10 -2.47 17.19 -37.17
C LEU A 10 -3.29 15.90 -36.99
N GLU A 11 -3.95 15.72 -35.84
CA GLU A 11 -4.89 14.61 -35.63
C GLU A 11 -6.09 14.67 -36.60
N LEU A 12 -6.62 15.87 -36.87
CA LEU A 12 -7.70 16.08 -37.84
C LEU A 12 -7.25 15.88 -39.30
N GLU A 13 -6.01 16.23 -39.67
CA GLU A 13 -5.48 15.97 -41.02
C GLU A 13 -5.19 14.48 -41.26
N GLU A 14 -4.74 13.73 -40.24
CA GLU A 14 -4.49 12.28 -40.36
C GLU A 14 -5.78 11.45 -40.45
N GLU A 15 -6.89 11.89 -39.85
CA GLU A 15 -8.21 11.26 -40.02
C GLU A 15 -8.83 11.50 -41.40
N LEU A 16 -8.38 12.52 -42.14
CA LEU A 16 -8.95 12.95 -43.43
C LEU A 16 -8.23 12.42 -44.68
N GLU A 17 -7.11 11.71 -44.53
CA GLU A 17 -6.42 11.10 -45.67
C GLU A 17 -7.22 9.87 -46.14
N GLU A 18 -8.01 10.02 -47.22
CA GLU A 18 -8.78 8.92 -47.84
C GLU A 18 -7.85 7.72 -48.10
N VAL A 19 -8.03 6.66 -47.30
CA VAL A 19 -7.28 5.41 -47.46
C VAL A 19 -7.81 4.69 -48.69
N PRO A 20 -6.97 4.36 -49.69
CA PRO A 20 -7.43 3.63 -50.87
C PRO A 20 -8.05 2.27 -50.51
N ASP A 21 -9.12 1.87 -51.20
CA ASP A 21 -9.79 0.57 -50.96
C ASP A 21 -8.83 -0.64 -51.06
N ASN A 22 -7.78 -0.53 -51.89
CA ASN A 22 -6.77 -1.57 -52.10
C ASN A 22 -5.49 -1.34 -51.28
N PHE A 23 -5.54 -0.52 -50.22
CA PHE A 23 -4.36 -0.18 -49.41
C PHE A 23 -3.68 -1.41 -48.80
N VAL A 24 -4.46 -2.37 -48.30
CA VAL A 24 -3.95 -3.64 -47.76
C VAL A 24 -3.20 -4.45 -48.83
N ASP A 25 -3.78 -4.57 -50.04
CA ASP A 25 -3.15 -5.27 -51.17
C ASP A 25 -1.82 -4.61 -51.57
N GLN A 26 -1.82 -3.27 -51.64
CA GLN A 26 -0.63 -2.49 -51.97
C GLN A 26 0.46 -2.69 -50.92
N MET A 27 0.10 -2.68 -49.64
CA MET A 27 1.03 -2.86 -48.53
C MET A 27 1.63 -4.26 -48.52
N ALA A 28 0.81 -5.31 -48.57
CA ALA A 28 1.28 -6.69 -48.63
C ALA A 28 2.21 -6.92 -49.84
N SER A 29 1.83 -6.41 -51.00
CA SER A 29 2.65 -6.45 -52.22
C SER A 29 3.97 -5.73 -52.02
N ARG A 30 3.96 -4.53 -51.41
CA ARG A 30 5.17 -3.73 -51.21
C ARG A 30 6.12 -4.38 -50.22
N ILE A 31 5.61 -4.95 -49.12
CA ILE A 31 6.39 -5.73 -48.16
C ILE A 31 7.10 -6.89 -48.88
N GLY A 32 6.36 -7.65 -49.69
CA GLY A 32 6.93 -8.74 -50.49
C GLY A 32 8.02 -8.28 -51.46
N ILE A 33 7.81 -7.15 -52.15
CA ILE A 33 8.80 -6.58 -53.08
C ILE A 33 10.09 -6.18 -52.36
N ILE A 34 10.00 -5.48 -51.22
CA ILE A 34 11.18 -5.05 -50.46
C ILE A 34 11.98 -6.28 -50.01
N LEU A 35 11.32 -7.27 -49.39
CA LEU A 35 11.99 -8.47 -48.89
C LEU A 35 12.53 -9.38 -49.98
N GLN A 36 11.95 -9.34 -51.19
CA GLN A 36 12.44 -10.11 -52.33
C GLN A 36 13.61 -9.39 -53.03
N ARG A 37 13.63 -8.05 -53.03
CA ARG A 37 14.68 -7.26 -53.67
C ARG A 37 15.99 -7.32 -52.90
N GLU A 38 15.92 -7.20 -51.57
CA GLU A 38 17.10 -7.18 -50.73
C GLU A 38 17.65 -8.61 -50.54
N MET A 39 18.82 -8.88 -51.10
CA MET A 39 19.50 -10.18 -50.94
C MET A 39 20.01 -10.40 -49.50
N ASP A 40 20.24 -9.32 -48.76
CA ASP A 40 20.58 -9.37 -47.34
C ASP A 40 19.30 -9.29 -46.50
N PRO A 41 18.95 -10.35 -45.74
CA PRO A 41 17.76 -10.37 -44.89
C PRO A 41 17.72 -9.25 -43.85
N THR A 42 18.88 -8.76 -43.38
CA THR A 42 18.96 -7.70 -42.37
C THR A 42 18.63 -6.33 -42.94
N VAL A 43 19.11 -6.05 -44.16
CA VAL A 43 18.79 -4.82 -44.89
C VAL A 43 17.30 -4.82 -45.26
N GLY A 44 16.80 -5.93 -45.79
CA GLY A 44 15.38 -6.08 -46.13
C GLY A 44 14.46 -5.92 -44.92
N ALA A 45 14.82 -6.50 -43.78
CA ALA A 45 14.09 -6.33 -42.52
C ALA A 45 14.06 -4.87 -42.05
N THR A 46 15.17 -4.16 -42.16
CA THR A 46 15.27 -2.73 -41.80
C THR A 46 14.39 -1.87 -42.71
N GLU A 47 14.46 -2.07 -44.02
CA GLU A 47 13.67 -1.30 -44.99
C GLU A 47 12.17 -1.57 -44.84
N VAL A 48 11.77 -2.83 -44.64
CA VAL A 48 10.36 -3.18 -44.40
C VAL A 48 9.86 -2.58 -43.10
N THR A 49 10.64 -2.64 -42.03
CA THR A 49 10.25 -2.05 -40.73
C THR A 49 10.02 -0.56 -40.87
N LYS A 50 10.95 0.14 -41.53
CA LYS A 50 10.84 1.56 -41.81
C LYS A 50 9.60 1.87 -42.65
N TYR A 51 9.37 1.12 -43.72
CA TYR A 51 8.21 1.29 -44.59
C TYR A 51 6.90 1.10 -43.83
N ILE A 52 6.78 0.03 -43.03
CA ILE A 52 5.59 -0.22 -42.20
C ILE A 52 5.38 0.98 -41.26
N TYR A 53 6.39 1.35 -40.46
CA TYR A 53 6.28 2.46 -39.53
C TYR A 53 5.82 3.76 -40.21
N GLU A 54 6.48 4.17 -41.29
CA GLU A 54 6.14 5.41 -42.02
C GLU A 54 4.75 5.39 -42.68
N THR A 55 4.21 4.19 -42.97
CA THR A 55 2.94 4.04 -43.70
C THR A 55 1.74 3.84 -42.77
N THR A 56 1.96 3.30 -41.56
CA THR A 56 0.87 2.91 -40.66
C THR A 56 0.85 3.62 -39.32
N PHE A 57 1.93 4.27 -38.91
CA PHE A 57 1.94 5.10 -37.71
C PHE A 57 1.21 6.43 -37.95
N PRO A 58 0.44 6.97 -36.98
CA PRO A 58 0.00 6.32 -35.73
C PRO A 58 -1.34 5.56 -35.87
N SER A 59 -2.18 5.92 -36.83
CA SER A 59 -3.61 5.56 -36.85
C SER A 59 -3.97 4.35 -37.74
N LYS A 60 -3.08 3.95 -38.64
CA LYS A 60 -3.34 2.96 -39.70
C LYS A 60 -2.81 1.54 -39.37
N VAL A 61 -2.58 1.26 -38.08
CA VAL A 61 -2.05 -0.01 -37.57
C VAL A 61 -2.89 -1.24 -37.96
N ASN A 62 -4.21 -1.11 -38.01
CA ASN A 62 -5.11 -2.21 -38.41
C ASN A 62 -4.80 -2.75 -39.81
N TYR A 63 -4.47 -1.86 -40.75
CA TYR A 63 -4.13 -2.25 -42.11
C TYR A 63 -2.85 -3.10 -42.18
N PHE A 64 -1.93 -2.93 -41.22
CA PHE A 64 -0.78 -3.82 -41.11
C PHE A 64 -1.20 -5.23 -40.69
N LEU A 65 -2.09 -5.37 -39.71
CA LEU A 65 -2.62 -6.68 -39.28
C LEU A 65 -3.36 -7.37 -40.42
N ASP A 66 -4.15 -6.62 -41.20
CA ASP A 66 -4.84 -7.11 -42.40
C ASP A 66 -3.86 -7.54 -43.48
N ALA A 67 -2.77 -6.78 -43.69
CA ALA A 67 -1.72 -7.15 -44.63
C ALA A 67 -1.00 -8.44 -44.20
N MET A 68 -0.80 -8.65 -42.89
CA MET A 68 -0.23 -9.90 -42.38
C MET A 68 -1.17 -11.08 -42.62
N GLU A 69 -2.47 -10.91 -42.42
CA GLU A 69 -3.48 -11.93 -42.75
C GLU A 69 -3.41 -12.33 -44.23
N MET A 70 -3.40 -11.34 -45.12
CA MET A 70 -3.30 -11.55 -46.56
C MET A 70 -2.00 -12.28 -46.96
N LEU A 71 -0.86 -11.91 -46.38
CA LEU A 71 0.40 -12.62 -46.64
C LEU A 71 0.34 -14.09 -46.22
N HIS A 72 -0.46 -14.44 -45.20
CA HIS A 72 -0.66 -15.82 -44.72
C HIS A 72 -1.65 -16.65 -45.56
N GLU A 73 -2.29 -16.07 -46.57
CA GLU A 73 -3.19 -16.80 -47.47
C GLU A 73 -2.43 -17.70 -48.47
N SER A 74 -1.19 -17.34 -48.81
CA SER A 74 -0.35 -18.10 -49.74
C SER A 74 0.96 -18.57 -49.13
N HIS A 75 1.33 -19.82 -49.41
CA HIS A 75 2.61 -20.42 -49.04
C HIS A 75 3.84 -19.73 -49.65
N THR A 76 3.65 -18.90 -50.68
CA THR A 76 4.74 -18.14 -51.29
C THR A 76 5.02 -16.82 -50.56
N THR A 77 4.03 -16.31 -49.83
CA THR A 77 4.05 -14.98 -49.19
C THR A 77 4.08 -15.04 -47.67
N ASP A 78 3.68 -16.16 -47.06
CA ASP A 78 3.65 -16.37 -45.60
C ASP A 78 4.99 -16.05 -44.91
N LYS A 79 6.11 -16.34 -45.58
CA LYS A 79 7.46 -16.00 -45.13
C LYS A 79 7.68 -14.51 -44.94
N TYR A 80 7.02 -13.66 -45.71
CA TYR A 80 7.18 -12.21 -45.64
C TYR A 80 6.54 -11.65 -44.37
N ALA A 81 5.44 -12.25 -43.89
CA ALA A 81 4.85 -11.88 -42.60
C ALA A 81 5.82 -12.19 -41.44
N ALA A 82 6.44 -13.37 -41.46
CA ALA A 82 7.45 -13.72 -40.46
C ALA A 82 8.66 -12.77 -40.48
N LEU A 83 9.20 -12.47 -41.66
CA LEU A 83 10.33 -11.55 -41.82
C LEU A 83 9.98 -10.11 -41.42
N ALA A 84 8.77 -9.64 -41.71
CA ALA A 84 8.30 -8.31 -41.30
C ALA A 84 8.27 -8.18 -39.77
N TRP A 85 7.67 -9.15 -39.08
CA TRP A 85 7.65 -9.17 -37.61
C TRP A 85 9.04 -9.35 -37.01
N SER A 86 9.88 -10.23 -37.56
CA SER A 86 11.26 -10.39 -37.09
C SER A 86 12.08 -9.11 -37.26
N GLY A 87 11.88 -8.39 -38.37
CA GLY A 87 12.49 -7.09 -38.58
C GLY A 87 12.04 -6.05 -37.57
N MET A 88 10.74 -5.99 -37.29
CA MET A 88 10.18 -5.07 -36.30
C MET A 88 10.78 -5.30 -34.91
N VAL A 89 10.83 -6.56 -34.45
CA VAL A 89 11.40 -6.90 -33.13
C VAL A 89 12.89 -6.53 -33.06
N SER A 90 13.64 -6.87 -34.12
CA SER A 90 15.06 -6.53 -34.18
C SER A 90 15.30 -5.03 -34.17
N ALA A 91 14.42 -4.24 -34.78
CA ALA A 91 14.53 -2.79 -34.81
C ALA A 91 14.09 -2.14 -33.49
N ALA A 92 13.05 -2.67 -32.85
CA ALA A 92 12.58 -2.27 -31.52
C ALA A 92 13.68 -2.40 -30.46
N ALA A 93 14.48 -3.47 -30.51
CA ALA A 93 15.62 -3.67 -29.60
C ALA A 93 16.67 -2.55 -29.63
N HIS A 94 16.69 -1.72 -30.67
CA HIS A 94 17.68 -0.66 -30.88
C HIS A 94 17.08 0.74 -31.05
N ASN A 95 15.77 0.86 -31.20
CA ASN A 95 15.07 2.13 -31.43
C ASN A 95 13.77 2.19 -30.62
N LYS A 96 13.68 3.19 -29.72
CA LYS A 96 12.53 3.42 -28.85
C LYS A 96 11.23 3.72 -29.60
N ASP A 97 11.32 4.37 -30.77
CA ASP A 97 10.13 4.69 -31.57
C ASP A 97 9.53 3.40 -32.15
N TYR A 98 10.37 2.50 -32.64
CA TYR A 98 9.94 1.19 -33.13
C TYR A 98 9.48 0.26 -32.01
N ASP A 99 10.08 0.35 -30.82
CA ASP A 99 9.62 -0.36 -29.63
C ASP A 99 8.22 0.08 -29.20
N THR A 100 8.01 1.39 -29.07
CA THR A 100 6.70 1.98 -28.79
C THR A 100 5.69 1.55 -29.85
N TYR A 101 6.08 1.61 -31.12
CA TYR A 101 5.22 1.23 -32.22
C TYR A 101 4.84 -0.27 -32.21
N MET A 102 5.81 -1.16 -31.96
CA MET A 102 5.56 -2.59 -31.80
C MET A 102 4.55 -2.84 -30.68
N HIS A 103 4.70 -2.14 -29.55
CA HIS A 103 3.75 -2.22 -28.45
C HIS A 103 2.35 -1.76 -28.84
N THR A 104 2.21 -0.66 -29.60
CA THR A 104 0.92 -0.21 -30.14
C THR A 104 0.29 -1.25 -31.07
N MET A 105 1.07 -1.91 -31.92
CA MET A 105 0.57 -2.99 -32.79
C MET A 105 0.03 -4.18 -31.98
N LEU A 106 0.73 -4.57 -30.92
CA LEU A 106 0.29 -5.65 -30.03
C LEU A 106 -0.96 -5.25 -29.24
N ASP A 107 -1.03 -4.02 -28.72
CA ASP A 107 -2.22 -3.50 -28.04
C ASP A 107 -3.44 -3.52 -28.96
N LYS A 108 -3.27 -3.03 -30.20
CA LYS A 108 -4.36 -3.00 -31.16
C LYS A 108 -4.83 -4.40 -31.53
N MET A 109 -3.91 -5.35 -31.73
CA MET A 109 -4.25 -6.76 -31.97
C MET A 109 -5.04 -7.38 -30.79
N ILE A 110 -4.64 -7.11 -29.54
CA ILE A 110 -5.36 -7.59 -28.35
C ILE A 110 -6.75 -6.93 -28.27
N GLN A 111 -6.85 -5.62 -28.49
CA GLN A 111 -8.14 -4.92 -28.52
C GLN A 111 -9.06 -5.48 -29.59
N SER A 112 -8.57 -5.68 -30.82
CA SER A 112 -9.37 -6.25 -31.92
C SER A 112 -9.77 -7.71 -31.67
N TYR A 113 -8.93 -8.49 -30.97
CA TYR A 113 -9.27 -9.84 -30.52
C TYR A 113 -10.47 -9.82 -29.56
N TYR A 114 -10.43 -8.99 -28.51
CA TYR A 114 -11.55 -8.84 -27.57
C TYR A 114 -12.77 -8.17 -28.21
N GLY A 115 -12.56 -7.27 -29.17
CA GLY A 115 -13.61 -6.63 -29.95
C GLY A 115 -14.31 -7.55 -30.94
N MET A 116 -13.77 -8.76 -31.16
CA MET A 116 -14.28 -9.73 -32.15
C MET A 116 -14.42 -9.10 -33.55
N GLU A 117 -13.45 -8.26 -33.94
CA GLU A 117 -13.52 -7.47 -35.19
C GLU A 117 -13.51 -8.34 -36.46
N LYS A 118 -13.03 -9.59 -36.35
CA LYS A 118 -12.88 -10.53 -37.47
C LYS A 118 -13.56 -11.87 -37.17
N PRO A 119 -14.09 -12.57 -38.19
CA PRO A 119 -14.70 -13.88 -38.01
C PRO A 119 -13.67 -14.94 -37.60
N ASP A 120 -14.14 -15.95 -36.86
CA ASP A 120 -13.30 -17.08 -36.49
C ASP A 120 -12.89 -17.94 -37.70
N VAL A 121 -11.71 -18.54 -37.60
CA VAL A 121 -11.14 -19.47 -38.57
C VAL A 121 -11.24 -20.90 -38.02
N GLU A 122 -11.75 -21.83 -38.84
CA GLU A 122 -11.85 -23.25 -38.47
C GLU A 122 -10.54 -24.00 -38.73
N LEU A 123 -10.08 -24.74 -37.72
CA LEU A 123 -8.95 -25.67 -37.79
C LEU A 123 -9.31 -26.96 -37.06
N LYS A 124 -9.37 -28.09 -37.80
CA LYS A 124 -9.67 -29.43 -37.25
C LYS A 124 -10.89 -29.42 -36.30
N ASP A 125 -12.00 -28.88 -36.76
CA ASP A 125 -13.28 -28.78 -36.03
C ASP A 125 -13.27 -27.86 -34.78
N ARG A 126 -12.19 -27.10 -34.56
CA ARG A 126 -12.12 -26.02 -33.56
C ARG A 126 -12.11 -24.65 -34.24
N LYS A 127 -12.73 -23.67 -33.61
CA LYS A 127 -12.72 -22.27 -34.05
C LYS A 127 -11.66 -21.50 -33.26
N PHE A 128 -10.90 -20.69 -33.97
CA PHE A 128 -9.88 -19.80 -33.42
C PHE A 128 -10.11 -18.39 -33.96
N SER A 129 -9.80 -17.37 -33.17
CA SER A 129 -9.85 -16.00 -33.69
C SER A 129 -8.90 -15.83 -34.90
N ALA A 130 -9.26 -14.95 -35.83
CA ALA A 130 -8.38 -14.55 -36.92
C ALA A 130 -7.03 -14.03 -36.37
N PHE A 131 -7.04 -13.26 -35.28
CA PHE A 131 -5.83 -12.73 -34.65
C PHE A 131 -4.94 -13.83 -34.06
N THR A 132 -5.53 -14.84 -33.40
CA THR A 132 -4.82 -16.06 -32.96
C THR A 132 -4.17 -16.76 -34.15
N THR A 133 -4.87 -16.86 -35.27
CA THR A 133 -4.37 -17.52 -36.48
C THR A 133 -3.21 -16.73 -37.09
N ILE A 134 -3.32 -15.40 -37.20
CA ILE A 134 -2.27 -14.52 -37.74
C ILE A 134 -0.99 -14.67 -36.91
N ILE A 135 -1.07 -14.52 -35.59
CA ILE A 135 0.12 -14.57 -34.73
C ILE A 135 0.72 -15.98 -34.69
N ALA A 136 -0.10 -17.03 -34.59
CA ALA A 136 0.40 -18.40 -34.53
C ALA A 136 1.04 -18.85 -35.85
N LYS A 137 0.44 -18.52 -37.00
CA LYS A 137 1.06 -18.78 -38.32
C LYS A 137 2.37 -18.02 -38.49
N THR A 138 2.43 -16.78 -38.01
CA THR A 138 3.66 -15.97 -38.01
C THR A 138 4.77 -16.67 -37.22
N PHE A 139 4.49 -17.13 -36.00
CA PHE A 139 5.46 -17.83 -35.17
C PHE A 139 5.90 -19.17 -35.77
N ILE A 140 4.97 -19.96 -36.30
CA ILE A 140 5.30 -21.21 -37.02
C ILE A 140 6.27 -20.88 -38.16
N LYS A 141 5.96 -19.85 -38.95
CA LYS A 141 6.77 -19.51 -40.12
C LYS A 141 8.14 -18.95 -39.75
N MET A 142 8.27 -18.19 -38.66
CA MET A 142 9.56 -17.77 -38.12
C MET A 142 10.46 -18.98 -37.84
N VAL A 143 9.94 -20.00 -37.17
CA VAL A 143 10.70 -21.22 -36.83
C VAL A 143 11.05 -22.03 -38.08
N GLU A 144 10.13 -22.14 -39.04
CA GLU A 144 10.38 -22.81 -40.32
C GLU A 144 11.47 -22.14 -41.15
N LEU A 145 11.54 -20.81 -41.13
CA LEU A 145 12.56 -20.04 -41.85
C LEU A 145 13.93 -20.15 -41.19
N ASN A 146 13.97 -20.00 -39.87
CA ASN A 146 15.20 -20.07 -39.10
C ASN A 146 14.88 -20.43 -37.64
N PRO A 147 15.34 -21.60 -37.15
CA PRO A 147 15.12 -22.01 -35.76
C PRO A 147 15.59 -20.99 -34.71
N LYS A 148 16.54 -20.11 -35.03
CA LYS A 148 16.99 -19.03 -34.14
C LYS A 148 15.91 -17.98 -33.86
N LEU A 149 14.91 -17.84 -34.74
CA LEU A 149 13.77 -16.93 -34.56
C LEU A 149 12.75 -17.46 -33.55
N THR A 150 12.96 -18.65 -32.98
CA THR A 150 12.15 -19.17 -31.87
C THR A 150 12.20 -18.23 -30.67
N ASP A 151 13.36 -17.63 -30.37
CA ASP A 151 13.48 -16.67 -29.27
C ASP A 151 12.76 -15.35 -29.58
N THR A 152 12.82 -14.88 -30.84
CA THR A 152 12.05 -13.71 -31.31
C THR A 152 10.54 -13.93 -31.20
N ALA A 153 10.05 -15.11 -31.57
CA ALA A 153 8.64 -15.47 -31.39
C ALA A 153 8.27 -15.52 -29.90
N ALA A 154 9.15 -16.08 -29.05
CA ALA A 154 8.96 -16.14 -27.62
C ALA A 154 8.94 -14.76 -26.94
N GLU A 155 9.72 -13.81 -27.45
CA GLU A 155 9.75 -12.41 -27.01
C GLU A 155 8.44 -11.70 -27.35
N LEU A 156 7.99 -11.75 -28.62
CA LEU A 156 6.69 -11.22 -29.04
C LEU A 156 5.54 -11.81 -28.22
N TYR A 157 5.55 -13.13 -28.05
CA TYR A 157 4.55 -13.81 -27.23
C TYR A 157 4.59 -13.35 -25.77
N SER A 158 5.78 -13.16 -25.20
CA SER A 158 5.94 -12.64 -23.83
C SER A 158 5.34 -11.24 -23.67
N HIS A 159 5.47 -10.37 -24.68
CA HIS A 159 4.82 -9.07 -24.68
C HIS A 159 3.30 -9.16 -24.73
N VAL A 160 2.74 -10.07 -25.54
CA VAL A 160 1.29 -10.34 -25.55
C VAL A 160 0.81 -10.79 -24.16
N VAL A 161 1.54 -11.72 -23.51
CA VAL A 161 1.19 -12.18 -22.15
C VAL A 161 1.19 -11.01 -21.16
N ARG A 162 2.23 -10.15 -21.15
CA ARG A 162 2.30 -9.00 -20.25
C ARG A 162 1.13 -8.04 -20.45
N LYS A 163 0.88 -7.64 -21.69
CA LYS A 163 -0.17 -6.69 -22.05
C LYS A 163 -1.56 -7.20 -21.68
N GLU A 164 -1.84 -8.46 -21.97
CA GLU A 164 -3.13 -9.06 -21.64
C GLU A 164 -3.31 -9.22 -20.12
N MET A 165 -2.25 -9.55 -19.36
CA MET A 165 -2.30 -9.56 -17.90
C MET A 165 -2.51 -8.17 -17.29
N GLU A 166 -1.92 -7.13 -17.90
CA GLU A 166 -2.13 -5.73 -17.50
C GLU A 166 -3.57 -5.29 -17.75
N LEU A 167 -4.11 -5.62 -18.93
CA LEU A 167 -5.51 -5.37 -19.27
C LEU A 167 -6.46 -6.04 -18.27
N ASP A 168 -6.19 -7.28 -17.88
CA ASP A 168 -6.99 -8.00 -16.87
C ASP A 168 -6.96 -7.33 -15.50
N ALA A 169 -5.79 -6.84 -15.09
CA ALA A 169 -5.67 -6.13 -13.82
C ALA A 169 -6.39 -4.78 -13.85
N GLN A 170 -6.39 -4.10 -14.99
CA GLN A 170 -7.13 -2.87 -15.17
C GLN A 170 -8.64 -3.14 -15.15
N ALA A 171 -9.11 -4.16 -15.87
CA ALA A 171 -10.51 -4.56 -15.85
C ALA A 171 -11.00 -4.94 -14.44
N GLN A 172 -10.18 -5.65 -13.65
CA GLN A 172 -10.52 -5.96 -12.25
C GLN A 172 -10.66 -4.72 -11.36
N LYS A 173 -9.77 -3.72 -11.53
CA LYS A 173 -9.87 -2.45 -10.80
C LYS A 173 -11.10 -1.67 -11.23
N ASP A 174 -11.35 -1.63 -12.53
CA ASP A 174 -12.45 -0.89 -13.11
C ASP A 174 -13.80 -1.55 -12.76
N GLU A 175 -13.90 -2.88 -12.68
CA GLU A 175 -15.11 -3.59 -12.22
C GLU A 175 -15.55 -3.17 -10.81
N ASP A 176 -14.59 -2.97 -9.89
CA ASP A 176 -14.86 -2.46 -8.54
C ASP A 176 -15.41 -1.00 -8.56
N GLU A 177 -15.13 -0.25 -9.63
CA GLU A 177 -15.52 1.15 -9.83
C GLU A 177 -16.67 1.34 -10.87
N GLY A 178 -17.18 0.25 -11.46
CA GLY A 178 -18.24 0.28 -12.48
C GLY A 178 -17.77 0.60 -13.92
N GLY A 179 -16.50 0.35 -14.23
CA GLY A 179 -15.85 0.60 -15.53
C GLY A 179 -15.86 -0.58 -16.52
N ILE A 180 -14.78 -0.73 -17.30
CA ILE A 180 -14.71 -1.62 -18.47
C ILE A 180 -14.72 -3.09 -18.05
N THR A 181 -15.71 -3.85 -18.54
CA THR A 181 -15.79 -5.31 -18.39
C THR A 181 -15.25 -5.99 -19.65
N LEU A 182 -14.27 -6.87 -19.48
CA LEU A 182 -13.78 -7.68 -20.59
C LEU A 182 -14.79 -8.77 -20.97
N PRO A 183 -14.93 -9.10 -22.27
CA PRO A 183 -15.73 -10.25 -22.69
C PRO A 183 -15.24 -11.54 -22.00
N ASN A 184 -16.18 -12.40 -21.62
CA ASN A 184 -15.87 -13.72 -21.06
C ASN A 184 -15.40 -14.68 -22.17
N MET A 185 -14.16 -14.50 -22.61
CA MET A 185 -13.51 -15.28 -23.65
C MET A 185 -12.12 -15.75 -23.20
N ALA A 186 -11.55 -16.72 -23.91
CA ALA A 186 -10.20 -17.18 -23.66
C ALA A 186 -9.18 -16.05 -23.87
N LYS A 187 -8.06 -16.08 -23.16
CA LYS A 187 -6.95 -15.15 -23.37
C LYS A 187 -6.30 -15.42 -24.72
N LEU A 188 -5.96 -14.37 -25.47
CA LEU A 188 -5.27 -14.48 -26.76
C LEU A 188 -4.00 -15.33 -26.61
N TYR A 189 -3.20 -15.10 -25.56
CA TYR A 189 -1.99 -15.89 -25.36
C TYR A 189 -2.27 -17.39 -25.09
N ASP A 190 -3.42 -17.74 -24.52
CA ASP A 190 -3.83 -19.14 -24.31
C ASP A 190 -4.39 -19.74 -25.59
N ASP A 191 -5.19 -18.98 -26.33
CA ASP A 191 -5.75 -19.39 -27.63
C ASP A 191 -4.63 -19.69 -28.65
N VAL A 192 -3.51 -18.93 -28.61
CA VAL A 192 -2.32 -19.22 -29.41
C VAL A 192 -1.68 -20.57 -29.05
N ILE A 193 -1.55 -20.91 -27.76
CA ILE A 193 -1.04 -22.21 -27.35
C ILE A 193 -1.96 -23.34 -27.82
N ASP A 194 -3.28 -23.14 -27.72
CA ASP A 194 -4.29 -24.08 -28.15
C ASP A 194 -4.29 -24.29 -29.68
N TYR A 195 -4.08 -23.21 -30.44
CA TYR A 195 -3.90 -23.27 -31.89
C TYR A 195 -2.67 -24.11 -32.24
N LEU A 196 -1.51 -23.83 -31.64
CA LEU A 196 -0.27 -24.56 -31.87
C LEU A 196 -0.41 -26.04 -31.47
N SER A 197 -1.11 -26.32 -30.36
CA SER A 197 -1.43 -27.68 -29.93
C SER A 197 -2.26 -28.42 -30.98
N THR A 198 -3.34 -27.80 -31.46
CA THR A 198 -4.23 -28.38 -32.49
C THR A 198 -3.49 -28.58 -33.82
N ARG A 199 -2.62 -27.62 -34.19
CA ARG A 199 -1.83 -27.69 -35.42
C ARG A 199 -0.78 -28.80 -35.37
N SER A 200 -0.14 -29.01 -34.22
CA SER A 200 0.90 -30.03 -34.01
C SER A 200 0.37 -31.46 -33.86
N GLU A 201 -0.94 -31.66 -33.71
CA GLU A 201 -1.51 -33.00 -33.62
C GLU A 201 -1.19 -33.83 -34.88
N PHE A 202 -0.43 -34.89 -34.65
CA PHE A 202 -0.03 -35.86 -35.66
C PHE A 202 -0.33 -37.27 -35.16
N LYS A 203 -1.03 -38.06 -35.97
CA LYS A 203 -1.28 -39.49 -35.72
C LYS A 203 -0.55 -40.28 -36.80
N ALA A 204 0.60 -40.85 -36.44
CA ALA A 204 1.38 -41.71 -37.33
C ALA A 204 0.51 -42.88 -37.82
N LYS A 205 0.47 -43.08 -39.14
CA LYS A 205 -0.28 -44.19 -39.77
C LYS A 205 0.59 -45.43 -39.92
N SER A 206 1.90 -45.29 -39.81
CA SER A 206 2.87 -46.39 -39.92
C SER A 206 4.05 -46.24 -38.94
N LEU A 207 4.73 -47.35 -38.64
CA LEU A 207 5.92 -47.35 -37.80
C LEU A 207 7.09 -46.70 -38.57
N GLY A 208 7.67 -45.64 -38.00
CA GLY A 208 8.79 -44.89 -38.60
C GLY A 208 8.40 -43.63 -39.38
N GLU A 209 7.12 -43.24 -39.37
CA GLU A 209 6.67 -41.97 -39.96
C GLU A 209 7.13 -40.78 -39.11
N GLU A 210 7.99 -39.92 -39.67
CA GLU A 210 8.44 -38.68 -39.02
C GLU A 210 7.28 -37.69 -38.89
N ASN A 211 7.21 -36.99 -37.76
CA ASN A 211 6.17 -35.99 -37.52
C ASN A 211 6.51 -34.69 -38.26
N PRO A 212 5.75 -34.30 -39.32
CA PRO A 212 6.02 -33.07 -40.05
C PRO A 212 5.71 -31.79 -39.23
N TYR A 213 5.13 -31.93 -38.04
CA TYR A 213 4.79 -30.82 -37.14
C TYR A 213 5.59 -30.82 -35.84
N GLU A 214 6.73 -31.52 -35.80
CA GLU A 214 7.59 -31.54 -34.62
C GLU A 214 8.06 -30.14 -34.21
N HIS A 215 8.42 -29.29 -35.18
CA HIS A 215 8.80 -27.90 -34.92
C HIS A 215 7.67 -27.08 -34.30
N VAL A 216 6.42 -27.34 -34.68
CA VAL A 216 5.24 -26.68 -34.10
C VAL A 216 5.02 -27.15 -32.65
N ALA A 217 5.25 -28.43 -32.36
CA ALA A 217 5.18 -28.96 -31.01
C ALA A 217 6.26 -28.34 -30.10
N GLN A 218 7.49 -28.22 -30.59
CA GLN A 218 8.60 -27.57 -29.88
C GLN A 218 8.30 -26.07 -29.63
N LEU A 219 7.77 -25.37 -30.64
CA LEU A 219 7.33 -23.98 -30.50
C LEU A 219 6.24 -23.84 -29.43
N LYS A 220 5.23 -24.72 -29.43
CA LYS A 220 4.18 -24.74 -28.41
C LYS A 220 4.72 -24.92 -26.99
N GLU A 221 5.70 -25.80 -26.82
CA GLU A 221 6.37 -25.99 -25.52
C GLU A 221 7.12 -24.72 -25.10
N ARG A 222 7.85 -24.10 -26.03
CA ARG A 222 8.56 -22.83 -25.77
C ARG A 222 7.61 -21.71 -25.35
N MET A 223 6.50 -21.51 -26.06
CA MET A 223 5.47 -20.52 -25.68
C MET A 223 4.89 -20.83 -24.29
N SER A 224 4.61 -22.10 -24.01
CA SER A 224 4.12 -22.53 -22.69
C SER A 224 5.09 -22.21 -21.56
N GLN A 225 6.40 -22.34 -21.80
CA GLN A 225 7.44 -21.97 -20.84
C GLN A 225 7.52 -20.44 -20.66
N SER A 226 7.51 -19.68 -21.76
CA SER A 226 7.50 -18.21 -21.71
C SER A 226 6.28 -17.67 -20.95
N ARG A 227 5.08 -18.23 -21.19
CA ARG A 227 3.86 -17.88 -20.45
C ARG A 227 4.08 -18.04 -18.95
N ARG A 228 4.55 -19.22 -18.50
CA ARG A 228 4.76 -19.51 -17.07
C ARG A 228 5.74 -18.54 -16.43
N TYR A 229 6.84 -18.26 -17.12
CA TYR A 229 7.86 -17.33 -16.65
C TYR A 229 7.30 -15.91 -16.49
N VAL A 230 6.64 -15.38 -17.53
CA VAL A 230 6.10 -14.03 -17.55
C VAL A 230 4.98 -13.87 -16.53
N VAL A 231 4.05 -14.82 -16.44
CA VAL A 231 2.96 -14.80 -15.45
C VAL A 231 3.53 -14.71 -14.03
N GLN A 232 4.56 -15.52 -13.74
CA GLN A 232 5.18 -15.51 -12.42
C GLN A 232 5.94 -14.20 -12.15
N ASP A 233 6.65 -13.64 -13.14
CA ASP A 233 7.33 -12.34 -13.04
C ASP A 233 6.32 -11.22 -12.72
N VAL A 234 5.23 -11.12 -13.48
CA VAL A 234 4.18 -10.11 -13.29
C VAL A 234 3.51 -10.25 -11.91
N MET A 235 3.21 -11.48 -11.47
CA MET A 235 2.65 -11.71 -10.13
C MET A 235 3.60 -11.30 -9.01
N ASN A 236 4.89 -11.59 -9.15
CA ASN A 236 5.91 -11.21 -8.16
C ASN A 236 6.08 -9.69 -8.08
N GLN A 237 6.09 -9.00 -9.22
CA GLN A 237 6.18 -7.54 -9.28
C GLN A 237 4.97 -6.90 -8.58
N ARG A 238 3.75 -7.36 -8.87
CA ARG A 238 2.53 -6.89 -8.20
C ARG A 238 2.54 -7.14 -6.69
N ALA A 239 3.02 -8.31 -6.26
CA ALA A 239 3.15 -8.61 -4.84
C ALA A 239 4.14 -7.67 -4.14
N LEU A 240 5.26 -7.35 -4.80
CA LEU A 240 6.24 -6.40 -4.30
C LEU A 240 5.67 -4.98 -4.21
N GLU A 241 4.94 -4.53 -5.22
CA GLU A 241 4.29 -3.21 -5.23
C GLU A 241 3.24 -3.09 -4.13
N LYS A 242 2.37 -4.10 -3.98
CA LYS A 242 1.39 -4.15 -2.90
C LYS A 242 2.06 -4.12 -1.53
N LYS A 243 3.17 -4.84 -1.36
CA LYS A 243 3.96 -4.79 -0.13
C LYS A 243 4.48 -3.37 0.14
N LYS A 244 5.06 -2.69 -0.86
CA LYS A 244 5.53 -1.31 -0.71
C LYS A 244 4.41 -0.34 -0.37
N GLN A 245 3.22 -0.50 -0.97
CA GLN A 245 2.05 0.32 -0.64
C GLN A 245 1.61 0.12 0.80
N LEU A 246 1.53 -1.13 1.27
CA LEU A 246 1.18 -1.43 2.66
C LEU A 246 2.25 -0.93 3.64
N GLU A 247 3.54 -1.01 3.30
CA GLU A 247 4.62 -0.43 4.10
C GLU A 247 4.50 1.09 4.18
N LEU A 248 4.20 1.78 3.06
CA LEU A 248 3.97 3.22 3.04
C LEU A 248 2.72 3.63 3.84
N GLU A 249 1.63 2.87 3.74
CA GLU A 249 0.41 3.08 4.53
C GLU A 249 0.70 2.92 6.02
N LEU A 250 1.49 1.91 6.40
CA LEU A 250 1.94 1.72 7.77
C LEU A 250 2.81 2.90 8.22
N GLU A 251 3.80 3.32 7.44
CA GLU A 251 4.63 4.49 7.74
C GLU A 251 3.80 5.76 7.94
N ASN A 252 2.77 5.97 7.12
CA ASN A 252 1.85 7.11 7.24
C ASN A 252 0.95 7.03 8.48
N GLN A 253 0.66 5.82 8.99
CA GLN A 253 -0.09 5.63 10.24
C GLN A 253 0.79 5.81 11.48
N LEU A 254 2.11 5.63 11.36
CA LEU A 254 3.04 5.73 12.48
C LEU A 254 3.30 7.18 12.90
N ALA A 255 3.55 7.37 14.19
CA ALA A 255 3.97 8.65 14.74
C ALA A 255 5.31 9.08 14.11
N SER A 256 5.36 10.32 13.61
CA SER A 256 6.58 10.89 13.02
C SER A 256 7.65 11.15 14.09
N ALA A 257 8.91 11.22 13.68
CA ALA A 257 10.01 11.51 14.60
C ALA A 257 9.85 12.87 15.32
N GLU A 258 9.25 13.87 14.67
CA GLU A 258 8.97 15.17 15.26
C GLU A 258 7.85 15.07 16.32
N GLU A 259 6.77 14.35 16.02
CA GLU A 259 5.69 14.10 16.98
C GLU A 259 6.20 13.35 18.22
N LEU A 260 7.11 12.37 18.05
CA LEU A 260 7.74 11.66 19.16
C LEU A 260 8.57 12.59 20.06
N ILE A 261 9.26 13.57 19.48
CA ILE A 261 10.05 14.56 20.24
C ILE A 261 9.12 15.52 20.97
N LEU A 262 8.10 16.03 20.29
CA LEU A 262 7.12 16.96 20.87
C LEU A 262 6.27 16.30 21.96
N ALA A 263 6.03 14.98 21.88
CA ALA A 263 5.30 14.21 22.88
C ALA A 263 6.02 14.06 24.22
N GLN A 264 7.34 14.30 24.27
CA GLN A 264 8.14 14.14 25.48
C GLN A 264 7.71 15.08 26.61
N GLU A 265 7.51 16.37 26.31
CA GLU A 265 7.13 17.35 27.33
C GLU A 265 5.72 17.09 27.91
N PRO A 266 4.67 16.89 27.09
CA PRO A 266 3.35 16.51 27.58
C PRO A 266 3.37 15.23 28.42
N TYR A 267 4.19 14.25 28.05
CA TYR A 267 4.32 13.02 28.83
C TYR A 267 4.90 13.28 30.22
N VAL A 268 6.00 14.02 30.31
CA VAL A 268 6.69 14.32 31.57
C VAL A 268 5.84 15.18 32.50
N GLU A 269 5.21 16.23 31.97
CA GLU A 269 4.31 17.08 32.76
C GLU A 269 3.07 16.31 33.22
N GLY A 270 2.46 15.53 32.33
CA GLY A 270 1.31 14.70 32.68
C GLY A 270 1.65 13.64 33.73
N LEU A 271 2.82 12.99 33.66
CA LEU A 271 3.29 12.05 34.68
C LEU A 271 3.42 12.72 36.06
N ALA A 272 3.97 13.94 36.11
CA ALA A 272 4.09 14.68 37.35
C ALA A 272 2.71 15.05 37.93
N LEU A 273 1.79 15.53 37.09
CA LEU A 273 0.43 15.89 37.48
C LEU A 273 -0.38 14.67 37.94
N PHE A 274 -0.23 13.51 37.29
CA PHE A 274 -0.87 12.25 37.67
C PHE A 274 -0.50 11.84 39.10
N ILE A 275 0.77 11.99 39.46
CA ILE A 275 1.25 11.69 40.81
C ILE A 275 0.69 12.69 41.83
N HIS A 276 0.56 13.95 41.46
CA HIS A 276 -0.07 14.97 42.28
C HIS A 276 -1.55 14.66 42.54
N GLU A 277 -2.30 14.27 41.52
CA GLU A 277 -3.70 13.86 41.63
C GLU A 277 -3.86 12.60 42.50
N LYS A 278 -3.03 11.57 42.29
CA LYS A 278 -3.08 10.34 43.10
C LYS A 278 -2.85 10.62 44.60
N ARG A 279 -2.05 11.65 44.92
CA ARG A 279 -1.79 12.10 46.30
C ARG A 279 -2.82 13.10 46.84
N TYR A 280 -3.71 13.62 46.00
CA TYR A 280 -4.70 14.64 46.36
C TYR A 280 -5.58 14.17 47.52
N ASN A 281 -6.21 13.00 47.38
CA ASN A 281 -7.13 12.47 48.38
C ASN A 281 -6.46 12.24 49.75
N TYR A 282 -5.24 11.70 49.76
CA TYR A 282 -4.50 11.46 51.00
C TYR A 282 -4.12 12.77 51.70
N LYS A 283 -3.58 13.74 50.95
CA LYS A 283 -3.20 15.05 51.51
C LYS A 283 -4.41 15.83 52.01
N PHE A 284 -5.51 15.82 51.25
CA PHE A 284 -6.77 16.43 51.65
C PHE A 284 -7.25 15.85 52.98
N LEU A 285 -7.29 14.52 53.09
CA LEU A 285 -7.74 13.83 54.30
C LEU A 285 -6.81 14.06 55.50
N ALA A 286 -5.50 14.16 55.29
CA ALA A 286 -4.53 14.49 56.33
C ALA A 286 -4.75 15.91 56.89
N VAL A 287 -4.95 16.90 56.01
CA VAL A 287 -5.24 18.29 56.41
C VAL A 287 -6.59 18.38 57.12
N GLU A 288 -7.59 17.65 56.64
CA GLU A 288 -8.91 17.57 57.26
C GLU A 288 -8.83 16.96 58.66
N LYS A 289 -8.04 15.89 58.82
CA LYS A 289 -7.78 15.25 60.12
C LYS A 289 -7.13 16.21 61.09
N ILE A 290 -6.11 16.97 60.68
CA ILE A 290 -5.45 17.97 61.54
C ILE A 290 -6.45 19.06 61.95
N ARG A 291 -7.24 19.57 60.99
CA ARG A 291 -8.25 20.60 61.24
C ARG A 291 -9.30 20.14 62.25
N MET A 292 -9.85 18.94 62.05
CA MET A 292 -10.85 18.34 62.95
C MET A 292 -10.26 18.05 64.33
N THR A 293 -9.02 17.59 64.40
CA THR A 293 -8.32 17.33 65.68
C THR A 293 -8.11 18.61 66.47
N LEU A 294 -7.71 19.71 65.80
CA LEU A 294 -7.52 21.02 66.46
C LEU A 294 -8.84 21.57 67.03
N GLN A 295 -9.95 21.43 66.27
CA GLN A 295 -11.28 21.81 66.74
C GLN A 295 -11.71 20.98 67.95
N LEU A 296 -11.45 19.67 67.92
CA LEU A 296 -11.77 18.76 69.01
C LEU A 296 -10.98 19.09 70.29
N ILE A 297 -9.66 19.30 70.18
CA ILE A 297 -8.80 19.64 71.32
C ILE A 297 -9.29 20.90 72.02
N GLY A 298 -9.58 21.97 71.27
CA GLY A 298 -10.05 23.20 71.89
C GLY A 298 -11.47 23.09 72.47
N SER A 299 -12.32 22.22 71.92
CA SER A 299 -13.63 21.91 72.50
C SER A 299 -13.50 21.13 73.81
N ILE A 300 -12.56 20.17 73.89
CA ILE A 300 -12.24 19.44 75.12
C ILE A 300 -11.68 20.39 76.18
N LEU A 301 -10.76 21.28 75.81
CA LEU A 301 -10.23 22.30 76.72
C LEU A 301 -11.35 23.19 77.27
N GLY A 302 -12.27 23.67 76.42
CA GLY A 302 -13.44 24.44 76.86
C GLY A 302 -14.32 23.67 77.85
N ALA A 303 -14.58 22.39 77.61
CA ALA A 303 -15.34 21.53 78.50
C ALA A 303 -14.64 21.29 79.85
N VAL A 304 -13.30 21.14 79.85
CA VAL A 304 -12.51 21.02 81.08
C VAL A 304 -12.59 22.29 81.92
N TYR A 305 -12.47 23.47 81.31
CA TYR A 305 -12.63 24.76 82.01
C TYR A 305 -14.03 24.95 82.60
N PHE A 306 -15.07 24.49 81.90
CA PHE A 306 -16.43 24.47 82.44
C PHE A 306 -16.55 23.57 83.68
N LEU A 307 -15.97 22.37 83.65
CA LEU A 307 -15.99 21.45 84.79
C LEU A 307 -15.21 21.99 85.99
N ILE A 308 -14.06 22.64 85.76
CA ILE A 308 -13.27 23.29 86.82
C ILE A 308 -14.07 24.40 87.51
N GLY A 309 -14.75 25.25 86.73
CA GLY A 309 -15.62 26.30 87.27
C GLY A 309 -16.86 25.75 88.00
N TYR A 310 -17.42 24.63 87.55
CA TYR A 310 -18.53 23.97 88.26
C TYR A 310 -18.12 23.41 89.63
N MET A 311 -16.87 22.97 89.75
CA MET A 311 -16.31 22.43 91.01
C MET A 311 -15.73 23.50 91.93
N ASP A 312 -15.76 24.78 91.53
CA ASP A 312 -15.16 25.92 92.25
C ASP A 312 -13.67 25.69 92.58
N ILE A 313 -12.96 25.04 91.65
CA ILE A 313 -11.54 24.77 91.77
C ILE A 313 -10.77 25.96 91.18
N TRP A 314 -9.74 26.41 91.90
CA TRP A 314 -8.87 27.54 91.50
C TRP A 314 -9.56 28.92 91.47
N GLY A 315 -10.68 29.08 92.17
CA GLY A 315 -11.35 30.38 92.31
C GLY A 315 -12.07 30.85 91.05
N LEU A 316 -12.42 29.91 90.16
CA LEU A 316 -13.25 30.13 88.98
C LEU A 316 -14.72 29.85 89.33
N ASP A 317 -15.58 30.85 89.15
CA ASP A 317 -17.04 30.67 89.33
C ASP A 317 -17.65 29.91 88.15
N TRP A 318 -18.80 29.26 88.35
CA TRP A 318 -19.49 28.48 87.33
C TRP A 318 -19.92 29.33 86.12
N ILE A 319 -20.22 30.62 86.34
CA ILE A 319 -20.53 31.59 85.28
C ILE A 319 -19.30 31.86 84.40
N GLU A 320 -18.13 32.00 85.01
CA GLU A 320 -16.86 32.23 84.31
C GLU A 320 -16.47 31.00 83.49
N GLY A 321 -16.65 29.79 84.04
CA GLY A 321 -16.46 28.52 83.33
C GLY A 321 -17.35 28.37 82.09
N ILE A 322 -18.63 28.78 82.16
CA ILE A 322 -19.54 28.80 81.01
C ILE A 322 -19.05 29.77 79.94
N PHE A 323 -18.67 30.99 80.34
CA PHE A 323 -18.19 32.01 79.41
C PHE A 323 -16.93 31.55 78.66
N VAL A 324 -15.95 30.97 79.37
CA VAL A 324 -14.73 30.42 78.77
C VAL A 324 -15.05 29.27 77.81
N CYS A 325 -15.97 28.38 78.17
CA CYS A 325 -16.38 27.28 77.29
C CYS A 325 -17.00 27.80 75.98
N LEU A 326 -17.93 28.76 76.06
CA LEU A 326 -18.54 29.38 74.88
C LEU A 326 -17.52 30.13 74.02
N ALA A 327 -16.62 30.89 74.65
CA ALA A 327 -15.53 31.58 73.97
C ALA A 327 -14.60 30.59 73.24
N MET A 328 -14.28 29.45 73.85
CA MET A 328 -13.45 28.39 73.26
C MET A 328 -14.15 27.69 72.09
N ILE A 329 -15.46 27.43 72.16
CA ILE A 329 -16.24 26.86 71.04
C ILE A 329 -16.25 27.84 69.85
N ILE A 330 -16.46 29.13 70.09
CA ILE A 330 -16.45 30.15 69.03
C ILE A 330 -15.03 30.28 68.44
N PHE A 331 -14.01 30.35 69.30
CA PHE A 331 -12.61 30.47 68.89
C PHE A 331 -12.16 29.28 68.04
N THR A 332 -12.47 28.05 68.46
CA THR A 332 -12.07 26.84 67.73
C THR A 332 -12.76 26.71 66.38
N ARG A 333 -14.02 27.15 66.25
CA ARG A 333 -14.69 27.20 64.94
C ARG A 333 -14.11 28.25 64.02
N LEU A 334 -13.72 29.41 64.54
CA LEU A 334 -13.07 30.46 63.75
C LEU A 334 -11.64 30.09 63.35
N ALA A 335 -10.83 29.60 64.30
CA ALA A 335 -9.45 29.18 64.08
C ALA A 335 -9.38 27.92 63.19
N GLY A 336 -10.29 26.97 63.39
CA GLY A 336 -10.43 25.75 62.59
C GLY A 336 -11.23 25.93 61.29
N GLY A 337 -11.57 27.15 60.89
CA GLY A 337 -12.36 27.41 59.70
C GLY A 337 -11.63 27.02 58.40
N ARG A 338 -12.36 26.49 57.41
CA ARG A 338 -11.80 26.07 56.11
C ARG A 338 -10.98 27.16 55.42
N SER A 339 -11.38 28.43 55.56
CA SER A 339 -10.69 29.58 54.98
C SER A 339 -9.25 29.75 55.50
N ARG A 340 -8.99 29.45 56.78
CA ARG A 340 -7.64 29.54 57.39
C ARG A 340 -6.69 28.43 56.90
N PHE A 341 -7.26 27.29 56.51
CA PHE A 341 -6.51 26.14 56.01
C PHE A 341 -6.41 26.10 54.48
N LYS A 342 -6.93 27.11 53.76
CA LYS A 342 -6.99 27.13 52.30
C LYS A 342 -5.63 26.84 51.63
N SER A 343 -4.55 27.43 52.14
CA SER A 343 -3.19 27.24 51.61
C SER A 343 -2.59 25.85 51.88
N PHE A 344 -3.18 25.06 52.78
CA PHE A 344 -2.72 23.70 53.09
C PHE A 344 -3.48 22.62 52.30
N TYR A 345 -4.65 22.94 51.73
CA TYR A 345 -5.35 21.98 50.87
C TYR A 345 -4.58 21.79 49.56
N PRO A 346 -4.56 20.56 49.01
CA PRO A 346 -3.98 20.33 47.70
C PRO A 346 -4.76 21.09 46.62
N ILE A 347 -4.04 21.56 45.60
CA ILE A 347 -4.61 22.19 44.41
C ILE A 347 -5.18 21.08 43.51
N ASP A 348 -6.37 21.31 42.95
CA ASP A 348 -6.95 20.41 41.95
C ASP A 348 -6.22 20.59 40.62
N VAL A 349 -5.64 19.50 40.12
CA VAL A 349 -4.80 19.46 38.91
C VAL A 349 -5.46 18.68 37.78
N SER A 350 -6.69 18.19 37.96
CA SER A 350 -7.36 17.24 37.06
C SER A 350 -7.48 17.79 35.63
N LYS A 351 -7.80 19.07 35.50
CA LYS A 351 -7.93 19.75 34.19
C LYS A 351 -6.61 19.87 33.44
N GLU A 352 -5.53 20.19 34.15
CA GLU A 352 -4.20 20.29 33.55
C GLU A 352 -3.69 18.91 33.16
N LEU A 353 -3.94 17.89 34.00
CA LEU A 353 -3.61 16.51 33.69
C LEU A 353 -4.31 16.04 32.41
N GLU A 354 -5.62 16.29 32.30
CA GLU A 354 -6.40 15.92 31.11
C GLU A 354 -5.82 16.55 29.84
N GLN A 355 -5.44 17.83 29.90
CA GLN A 355 -4.84 18.54 28.77
C GLN A 355 -3.53 17.90 28.31
N PHE A 356 -2.56 17.70 29.22
CA PHE A 356 -1.27 17.11 28.87
C PHE A 356 -1.39 15.62 28.48
N SER A 357 -2.27 14.88 29.14
CA SER A 357 -2.54 13.48 28.81
C SER A 357 -3.14 13.35 27.41
N THR A 358 -4.09 14.22 27.04
CA THR A 358 -4.71 14.21 25.71
C THR A 358 -3.71 14.55 24.62
N GLN A 359 -2.82 15.53 24.86
CA GLN A 359 -1.75 15.88 23.94
C GLN A 359 -0.82 14.69 23.67
N PHE A 360 -0.45 13.93 24.70
CA PHE A 360 0.36 12.72 24.54
C PHE A 360 -0.41 11.58 23.86
N ILE A 361 -1.68 11.37 24.23
CA ILE A 361 -2.53 10.31 23.69
C ILE A 361 -2.63 10.36 22.16
N ASN A 362 -2.69 11.56 21.59
CA ASN A 362 -2.74 11.74 20.14
C ASN A 362 -1.53 11.13 19.42
N VAL A 363 -0.34 11.21 20.05
CA VAL A 363 0.88 10.60 19.52
C VAL A 363 0.95 9.12 19.89
N PHE A 364 0.61 8.78 21.14
CA PHE A 364 0.64 7.41 21.66
C PHE A 364 -0.20 6.44 20.82
N ARG A 365 -1.37 6.87 20.34
CA ARG A 365 -2.24 6.05 19.49
C ARG A 365 -1.54 5.56 18.20
N ASN A 366 -0.67 6.40 17.66
CA ASN A 366 0.01 6.19 16.39
C ASN A 366 1.41 5.58 16.58
N MET A 367 1.89 5.39 17.82
CA MET A 367 3.22 4.79 18.03
C MET A 367 3.18 3.29 17.71
N SER A 368 4.22 2.76 17.04
CA SER A 368 4.45 1.31 17.01
C SER A 368 4.95 0.79 18.36
N MET A 369 4.98 -0.54 18.52
CA MET A 369 5.57 -1.19 19.69
C MET A 369 7.02 -0.73 19.92
N GLU A 370 7.85 -0.76 18.89
CA GLU A 370 9.26 -0.34 18.96
C GLU A 370 9.40 1.16 19.32
N GLN A 371 8.56 2.02 18.73
CA GLN A 371 8.58 3.45 19.01
C GLN A 371 8.21 3.73 20.47
N MET A 372 7.19 3.05 21.00
CA MET A 372 6.76 3.19 22.39
C MET A 372 7.80 2.65 23.36
N GLU A 373 8.42 1.51 23.07
CA GLU A 373 9.53 0.96 23.87
C GLU A 373 10.70 1.94 23.92
N HIS A 374 11.18 2.41 22.78
CA HIS A 374 12.25 3.40 22.71
C HIS A 374 11.89 4.71 23.42
N PHE A 375 10.64 5.15 23.31
CA PHE A 375 10.16 6.32 24.02
C PHE A 375 10.24 6.11 25.53
N LEU A 376 9.69 5.01 26.05
CA LEU A 376 9.71 4.68 27.48
C LEU A 376 11.13 4.53 28.03
N VAL A 377 12.03 3.85 27.31
CA VAL A 377 13.45 3.74 27.67
C VAL A 377 14.09 5.12 27.83
N ARG A 378 13.80 6.06 26.90
CA ARG A 378 14.28 7.45 27.00
C ARG A 378 13.68 8.15 28.22
N GLN A 379 12.39 7.95 28.50
CA GLN A 379 11.75 8.52 29.69
C GLN A 379 12.33 7.99 31.00
N ILE A 380 12.75 6.72 31.05
CA ILE A 380 13.39 6.11 32.22
C ILE A 380 14.78 6.72 32.47
N LYS A 381 15.52 7.02 31.39
CA LYS A 381 16.86 7.64 31.47
C LYS A 381 16.81 9.15 31.76
N LEU A 382 15.64 9.77 31.68
CA LEU A 382 15.51 11.21 31.82
C LEU A 382 15.55 11.63 33.29
N ASP A 383 16.49 12.49 33.66
CA ASP A 383 16.74 12.91 35.05
C ASP A 383 15.49 13.45 35.77
N ARG A 384 14.65 14.18 35.03
CA ARG A 384 13.41 14.77 35.55
C ARG A 384 12.38 13.71 36.02
N ASN A 385 12.43 12.51 35.45
CA ASN A 385 11.54 11.40 35.79
C ASN A 385 12.09 10.48 36.89
N ARG A 386 13.33 10.71 37.36
CA ARG A 386 14.00 9.83 38.33
C ARG A 386 13.19 9.59 39.61
N ASN A 387 12.46 10.60 40.07
CA ASN A 387 11.61 10.52 41.27
C ASN A 387 10.25 9.85 41.01
N TYR A 388 9.94 9.55 39.76
CA TYR A 388 8.62 9.14 39.27
C TYR A 388 8.65 7.81 38.50
N LEU A 389 9.83 7.18 38.37
CA LEU A 389 10.01 5.96 37.58
C LEU A 389 9.03 4.85 37.93
N SER A 390 8.78 4.60 39.22
CA SER A 390 7.85 3.55 39.66
C SER A 390 6.39 3.80 39.28
N MET A 391 6.03 5.01 38.85
CA MET A 391 4.67 5.39 38.47
C MET A 391 4.48 5.39 36.95
N ILE A 392 5.53 5.24 36.15
CA ILE A 392 5.46 5.16 34.68
C ILE A 392 4.50 4.05 34.21
N PRO A 393 4.57 2.81 34.70
CA PRO A 393 3.68 1.72 34.26
C PRO A 393 2.20 2.02 34.55
N GLU A 394 1.92 2.58 35.73
CA GLU A 394 0.57 2.98 36.11
C GLU A 394 0.06 4.16 35.29
N TYR A 395 0.93 5.11 34.95
CA TYR A 395 0.58 6.26 34.12
C TYR A 395 0.28 5.83 32.68
N VAL A 396 1.03 4.88 32.11
CA VAL A 396 0.72 4.28 30.80
C VAL A 396 -0.64 3.57 30.83
N LYS A 397 -0.93 2.79 31.88
CA LYS A 397 -2.25 2.17 32.09
C LYS A 397 -3.37 3.22 32.18
N TYR A 398 -3.11 4.33 32.86
CA TYR A 398 -4.04 5.46 32.96
C TYR A 398 -4.30 6.11 31.60
N LEU A 399 -3.25 6.43 30.83
CA LEU A 399 -3.36 7.01 29.49
C LEU A 399 -4.18 6.12 28.55
N PHE A 400 -3.95 4.81 28.61
CA PHE A 400 -4.76 3.84 27.86
C PHE A 400 -6.23 3.82 28.32
N ALA A 401 -6.48 3.94 29.63
CA ALA A 401 -7.84 3.93 30.17
C ALA A 401 -8.66 5.17 29.77
N ILE A 402 -8.04 6.33 29.60
CA ILE A 402 -8.74 7.57 29.22
C ILE A 402 -8.74 7.83 27.70
N MET A 403 -8.01 7.03 26.93
CA MET A 403 -7.91 7.17 25.47
C MET A 403 -9.26 6.94 24.77
N PRO A 404 -9.70 7.86 23.88
CA PRO A 404 -10.86 7.65 23.01
C PRO A 404 -10.52 6.66 21.89
N ASP A 405 -11.51 5.87 21.46
CA ASP A 405 -11.42 4.97 20.29
C ASP A 405 -10.21 4.00 20.29
N ARG A 406 -10.02 3.27 21.39
CA ARG A 406 -8.93 2.28 21.60
C ARG A 406 -8.81 1.17 20.53
N LYS A 407 -9.81 1.03 19.65
CA LYS A 407 -9.80 0.09 18.53
C LYS A 407 -8.93 0.55 17.36
N ASN A 408 -8.62 1.84 17.29
CA ASN A 408 -7.83 2.45 16.20
C ASN A 408 -6.37 2.68 16.61
N MET A 409 -5.89 1.96 17.62
CA MET A 409 -4.49 2.02 18.06
C MET A 409 -3.65 1.08 17.20
N VAL A 410 -2.43 1.52 16.85
CA VAL A 410 -1.48 0.69 16.09
C VAL A 410 -1.03 -0.52 16.93
N ILE A 411 -0.86 -0.35 18.24
CA ILE A 411 -0.47 -1.40 19.18
C ILE A 411 -1.72 -2.16 19.66
N THR A 412 -1.62 -3.49 19.72
CA THR A 412 -2.66 -4.35 20.29
C THR A 412 -2.63 -4.38 21.82
N MET A 413 -3.69 -4.88 22.46
CA MET A 413 -3.77 -4.95 23.93
C MET A 413 -2.72 -5.87 24.55
N ASP A 414 -2.39 -6.97 23.86
CA ASP A 414 -1.42 -7.94 24.33
C ASP A 414 0.00 -7.36 24.25
N GLU A 415 0.33 -6.69 23.14
CA GLU A 415 1.60 -5.98 22.95
C GLU A 415 1.78 -4.83 23.96
N LEU A 416 0.71 -4.08 24.26
CA LEU A 416 0.77 -3.03 25.29
C LEU A 416 1.05 -3.60 26.68
N SER A 417 0.47 -4.76 27.00
CA SER A 417 0.70 -5.43 28.28
C SER A 417 2.16 -5.89 28.40
N GLU A 418 2.71 -6.47 27.34
CA GLU A 418 4.12 -6.84 27.25
C GLU A 418 5.06 -5.63 27.40
N LEU A 419 4.76 -4.51 26.72
CA LEU A 419 5.52 -3.27 26.84
C LEU A 419 5.57 -2.73 28.28
N VAL A 420 4.44 -2.79 28.98
CA VAL A 420 4.33 -2.34 30.36
C VAL A 420 5.13 -3.23 31.31
N GLU A 421 5.09 -4.55 31.12
CA GLU A 421 5.91 -5.51 31.88
C GLU A 421 7.40 -5.30 31.62
N ASN A 422 7.80 -5.10 30.36
CA ASN A 422 9.18 -4.79 29.99
C ASN A 422 9.66 -3.47 30.62
N ALA A 423 8.83 -2.43 30.59
CA ALA A 423 9.12 -1.17 31.24
C ALA A 423 9.29 -1.32 32.76
N GLU A 424 8.47 -2.14 33.43
CA GLU A 424 8.62 -2.46 34.87
C GLU A 424 9.98 -3.11 35.17
N ILE A 425 10.44 -4.03 34.30
CA ILE A 425 11.76 -4.68 34.42
C ILE A 425 12.88 -3.65 34.25
N GLU A 426 12.80 -2.77 33.26
CA GLU A 426 13.82 -1.75 33.01
C GLU A 426 13.88 -0.71 34.13
N ILE A 427 12.73 -0.27 34.64
CA ILE A 427 12.64 0.60 35.81
C ILE A 427 13.30 -0.05 37.03
N ALA A 428 13.06 -1.35 37.25
CA ALA A 428 13.68 -2.08 38.36
C ALA A 428 15.21 -2.14 38.24
N LYS A 429 15.76 -2.27 37.01
CA LYS A 429 17.21 -2.18 36.76
C LYS A 429 17.74 -0.77 37.02
N ALA A 430 17.04 0.25 36.53
CA ALA A 430 17.43 1.65 36.69
C ALA A 430 17.45 2.09 38.16
N VAL A 431 16.44 1.70 38.95
CA VAL A 431 16.35 2.01 40.39
C VAL A 431 17.45 1.32 41.20
N ARG A 432 17.90 0.12 40.78
CA ARG A 432 19.00 -0.63 41.42
C ARG A 432 20.39 -0.09 41.06
N GLY A 433 20.48 0.93 40.22
CA GLY A 433 21.77 1.48 39.75
C GLY A 433 22.51 0.57 38.76
N GLN A 434 21.79 -0.35 38.10
CA GLN A 434 22.32 -1.20 37.04
C GLN A 434 21.97 -0.62 35.66
N VAL A 435 22.42 0.61 35.39
CA VAL A 435 22.39 1.21 34.04
C VAL A 435 23.82 1.28 33.52
#